data_AF-A0A250JE70-F1
#
_entry.id   AF-A0A250JE70-F1
#
_cell.length_a   1.000
_cell.length_b   1.000
_cell.length_c   1.000
_cell.angle_alpha   90.00
_cell.angle_beta   90.00
_cell.angle_gamma   90.00
#
_symmetry.space_group_name_H-M   'P 1'
#
loop_
_entity.id
_entity.type
_entity.pdbx_description
1 polymer ?
#
loop_
_entity_poly.entity_id
_entity_poly.type
_entity_poly.pdbx_seq_one_letter_code
_entity_poly.pdbx_strand_id
1 'polypeptide(L)'
;MLTLLFKAHSGLRYLVLLVGLVALAYFVYGFATKRPVDKKVRILGSSFAGLLDTQILLGLVLLGAGWPFRPILWGHLTLMLLAAVLAHVLLVINRKRPQPGFLLPLIAVGGALLLVVGGILAIGRGVFASTSLGG
;
A
#
# COMPACT_ATOMS: atom_id res chain seq x y z
N MET A 1 -21.94 1.47 12.76
CA MET A 1 -20.86 0.47 12.55
C MET A 1 -20.15 0.68 11.21
N LEU A 2 -20.86 0.61 10.08
CA LEU A 2 -20.27 0.77 8.73
C LEU A 2 -19.50 2.08 8.51
N THR A 3 -19.99 3.20 9.03
CA THR A 3 -19.30 4.50 8.95
C THR A 3 -17.96 4.49 9.66
N LEU A 4 -17.83 3.74 10.76
CA LEU A 4 -16.57 3.62 11.49
C LEU A 4 -15.56 2.78 10.71
N LEU A 5 -16.00 1.67 10.10
CA LEU A 5 -15.17 0.87 9.19
C LEU A 5 -14.71 1.67 7.97
N PHE A 6 -15.60 2.49 7.39
CA PHE A 6 -15.25 3.37 6.28
C PHE A 6 -14.23 4.44 6.67
N LYS A 7 -14.41 5.10 7.83
CA LYS A 7 -13.42 6.06 8.36
C LYS A 7 -12.08 5.38 8.64
N ALA A 8 -12.08 4.16 9.19
CA ALA A 8 -10.88 3.39 9.43
C ALA A 8 -10.17 3.04 8.10
N HIS A 9 -10.89 2.52 7.11
CA HIS A 9 -10.34 2.23 5.77
C HIS A 9 -9.77 3.48 5.11
N SER A 10 -10.50 4.60 5.17
CA SER A 10 -10.08 5.88 4.60
C SER A 10 -8.88 6.48 5.33
N GLY A 11 -8.83 6.38 6.65
CA GLY A 11 -7.70 6.84 7.47
C GLY A 11 -6.45 5.99 7.27
N LEU A 12 -6.61 4.66 7.27
CA LEU A 12 -5.53 3.70 7.10
C LEU A 12 -4.78 3.87 5.78
N ARG A 13 -5.47 4.32 4.73
CA ARG A 13 -4.86 4.69 3.45
C ARG A 13 -3.71 5.68 3.61
N TYR A 14 -3.86 6.69 4.46
CA TYR A 14 -2.80 7.66 4.69
C TYR A 14 -1.60 7.04 5.40
N LEU A 15 -1.83 6.06 6.27
CA LEU A 15 -0.76 5.31 6.92
C LEU A 15 -0.02 4.40 5.93
N VAL A 16 -0.74 3.75 5.01
CA VAL A 16 -0.14 2.97 3.91
C VAL A 16 0.74 3.86 3.04
N LEU A 17 0.25 5.05 2.65
CA LEU A 17 1.01 6.01 1.86
C LEU A 17 2.24 6.52 2.61
N LEU A 18 2.09 6.87 3.89
CA LEU A 18 3.19 7.38 4.72
C LEU A 18 4.29 6.31 4.90
N VAL A 19 3.91 5.10 5.32
CA VAL A 19 4.88 4.02 5.54
C VAL A 19 5.51 3.59 4.23
N GLY A 20 4.74 3.55 3.15
CA GLY A 20 5.26 3.30 1.82
C GLY A 20 6.29 4.36 1.41
N LEU A 21 6.02 5.64 1.63
CA LEU A 21 6.95 6.73 1.31
C LEU A 21 8.24 6.63 2.12
N VAL A 22 8.15 6.35 3.43
CA VAL A 22 9.32 6.14 4.30
C VAL A 22 10.14 4.95 3.83
N ALA A 23 9.50 3.82 3.54
CA ALA A 23 10.16 2.63 3.02
C ALA A 23 10.83 2.90 1.67
N LEU A 24 10.14 3.60 0.77
CA LEU A 24 10.65 3.98 -0.54
C LEU A 24 11.90 4.85 -0.42
N ALA A 25 11.84 5.92 0.40
CA ALA A 25 12.99 6.80 0.64
C ALA A 25 14.20 6.04 1.19
N TYR A 26 13.98 5.15 2.17
CA TYR A 26 15.04 4.31 2.73
C TYR A 26 15.61 3.34 1.68
N PHE A 27 14.79 2.73 0.83
CA PHE A 27 15.26 1.80 -0.20
C PHE A 27 16.01 2.50 -1.33
N VAL A 28 15.54 3.67 -1.77
CA VAL A 28 16.26 4.52 -2.73
C VAL A 28 17.62 4.90 -2.17
N TYR A 29 17.69 5.35 -0.92
CA TYR A 29 18.95 5.72 -0.28
C TYR A 29 19.90 4.53 -0.15
N GLY A 30 19.42 3.37 0.32
CA GLY A 30 20.23 2.15 0.44
C GLY A 30 20.74 1.65 -0.91
N PHE A 31 19.91 1.72 -1.95
CA PHE A 31 20.29 1.37 -3.31
C PHE A 31 21.36 2.32 -3.88
N ALA A 32 21.15 3.64 -3.79
CA ALA A 32 22.06 4.65 -4.31
C ALA A 32 23.43 4.64 -3.62
N THR A 33 23.45 4.37 -2.31
CA THR A 33 24.69 4.32 -1.50
C THR A 33 25.36 2.95 -1.46
N LYS A 34 24.80 1.93 -2.16
CA LYS A 34 25.28 0.54 -2.16
C LYS A 34 25.48 -0.03 -0.75
N ARG A 35 24.61 0.36 0.19
CA ARG A 35 24.69 -0.09 1.58
C ARG A 35 24.43 -1.59 1.69
N PRO A 36 25.03 -2.29 2.67
CA PRO A 36 24.62 -3.64 2.99
C PRO A 36 23.18 -3.64 3.49
N VAL A 37 22.41 -4.65 3.10
CA VAL A 37 21.02 -4.83 3.55
C VAL A 37 21.03 -5.13 5.05
N ASP A 38 20.25 -4.36 5.80
CA ASP A 38 20.05 -4.55 7.24
C ASP A 38 18.63 -5.05 7.56
N LYS A 39 18.33 -5.22 8.85
CA LYS A 39 17.01 -5.67 9.32
C LYS A 39 15.88 -4.69 8.99
N LYS A 40 16.17 -3.39 8.81
CA LYS A 40 15.16 -2.36 8.51
C LYS A 40 14.51 -2.59 7.17
N VAL A 41 15.23 -3.16 6.19
CA VAL A 41 14.64 -3.55 4.89
C VAL A 41 13.46 -4.48 5.08
N ARG A 42 13.64 -5.50 5.93
CA ARG A 42 12.58 -6.46 6.25
C ARG A 42 11.44 -5.81 7.02
N ILE A 43 11.75 -5.02 8.05
CA ILE A 43 10.75 -4.37 8.91
C ILE A 43 9.87 -3.45 8.06
N LEU A 44 10.48 -2.50 7.33
CA LEU A 44 9.76 -1.54 6.50
C LEU A 44 8.93 -2.23 5.41
N GLY A 45 9.51 -3.21 4.72
CA GLY A 45 8.78 -3.97 3.70
C GLY A 45 7.57 -4.72 4.28
N SER A 46 7.74 -5.41 5.41
CA SER A 46 6.63 -6.14 6.04
C SER A 46 5.58 -5.22 6.66
N SER A 47 5.98 -4.08 7.22
CA SER A 47 5.04 -3.10 7.76
C SER A 47 4.19 -2.48 6.66
N PHE A 48 4.80 -2.13 5.52
CA PHE A 48 4.06 -1.65 4.35
C PHE A 48 3.07 -2.70 3.84
N ALA A 49 3.54 -3.94 3.61
CA ALA A 49 2.67 -5.02 3.10
C ALA A 49 1.51 -5.31 4.06
N GLY A 50 1.78 -5.42 5.36
CA GLY A 50 0.74 -5.66 6.36
C GLY A 50 -0.30 -4.54 6.46
N LEU A 51 0.11 -3.28 6.34
CA LEU A 51 -0.82 -2.15 6.29
C LEU A 51 -1.67 -2.16 5.02
N LEU A 52 -1.05 -2.46 3.87
CA LEU A 52 -1.75 -2.59 2.59
C LEU A 52 -2.78 -3.73 2.65
N ASP A 53 -2.42 -4.88 3.21
CA ASP A 53 -3.31 -6.03 3.42
C ASP A 53 -4.46 -5.65 4.34
N THR A 54 -4.19 -4.95 5.44
CA THR A 54 -5.22 -4.48 6.37
C THR A 54 -6.18 -3.52 5.69
N GLN A 55 -5.69 -2.62 4.82
CA GLN A 55 -6.53 -1.71 4.05
C GLN A 55 -7.44 -2.48 3.09
N ILE A 56 -6.91 -3.46 2.36
CA ILE A 56 -7.69 -4.33 1.47
C ILE A 56 -8.74 -5.09 2.25
N LEU A 57 -8.36 -5.70 3.38
CA LEU A 57 -9.28 -6.45 4.24
C LEU A 57 -10.44 -5.58 4.72
N LEU A 58 -10.17 -4.36 5.20
CA LEU A 58 -11.24 -3.42 5.58
C LEU A 58 -12.15 -3.08 4.40
N GLY A 59 -11.60 -2.95 3.19
CA GLY A 59 -12.38 -2.72 1.97
C GLY A 59 -13.29 -3.90 1.61
N LEU A 60 -12.78 -5.13 1.75
CA LEU A 60 -13.56 -6.35 1.53
C LEU A 60 -14.65 -6.53 2.59
N VAL A 61 -14.36 -6.22 3.86
CA VAL A 61 -15.36 -6.23 4.93
C VAL A 61 -16.47 -5.20 4.66
N LEU A 62 -16.12 -3.99 4.19
CA LEU A 62 -17.12 -2.99 3.79
C LEU A 62 -18.01 -3.49 2.64
N LEU A 63 -17.42 -4.12 1.63
CA LEU A 63 -18.16 -4.72 0.52
C LEU A 63 -19.13 -5.81 1.03
N GLY A 64 -18.65 -6.75 1.84
CA GLY A 64 -19.46 -7.83 2.40
C GLY A 64 -20.54 -7.37 3.38
N ALA A 65 -20.32 -6.24 4.06
CA ALA A 65 -21.27 -5.65 5.00
C ALA A 65 -22.29 -4.70 4.34
N GLY A 66 -22.35 -4.66 3.00
CA GLY A 66 -23.37 -3.92 2.25
C GLY A 66 -23.08 -2.43 2.04
N TRP A 67 -21.81 -2.00 2.12
CA TRP A 67 -21.45 -0.61 1.81
C TRP A 67 -21.79 -0.27 0.34
N PRO A 68 -22.33 0.92 0.03
CA PRO A 68 -22.74 1.29 -1.33
C PRO A 68 -21.58 1.17 -2.33
N PHE A 69 -21.59 0.12 -3.15
CA PHE A 69 -20.52 -0.19 -4.08
C PHE A 69 -20.85 0.32 -5.48
N ARG A 70 -20.04 1.25 -6.00
CA ARG A 70 -20.18 1.81 -7.35
C ARG A 70 -19.27 1.05 -8.33
N PRO A 71 -19.63 0.92 -9.62
CA PRO A 71 -18.80 0.20 -10.60
C PRO A 71 -17.34 0.67 -10.66
N ILE A 72 -17.08 1.97 -10.46
CA ILE A 72 -15.72 2.54 -10.43
C ILE A 72 -14.83 1.97 -9.32
N LEU A 73 -15.42 1.44 -8.24
CA LEU A 73 -14.68 0.84 -7.13
C LEU A 73 -14.08 -0.52 -7.49
N TRP A 74 -14.54 -1.18 -8.55
CA TRP A 74 -13.91 -2.40 -9.05
C TRP A 74 -12.48 -2.13 -9.51
N GLY A 75 -12.26 -1.05 -10.28
CA GLY A 75 -10.93 -0.66 -10.72
C GLY A 75 -10.00 -0.34 -9.55
N HIS A 76 -10.52 0.36 -8.53
CA HIS A 76 -9.78 0.60 -7.29
C HIS A 76 -9.37 -0.71 -6.60
N LEU A 77 -10.33 -1.60 -6.36
CA LEU A 77 -10.07 -2.88 -5.70
C LEU A 77 -9.05 -3.73 -6.46
N THR A 78 -9.19 -3.81 -7.79
CA THR A 78 -8.23 -4.53 -8.64
C THR A 78 -6.82 -3.98 -8.51
N LEU A 79 -6.65 -2.65 -8.56
CA LEU A 79 -5.33 -2.02 -8.42
C LEU A 79 -4.73 -2.24 -7.02
N MET A 80 -5.55 -2.22 -5.97
CA MET A 80 -5.11 -2.55 -4.60
C MET A 80 -4.64 -4.00 -4.48
N LEU A 81 -5.36 -4.95 -5.07
CA LEU A 81 -4.97 -6.36 -5.07
C LEU A 81 -3.67 -6.60 -5.86
N LEU A 82 -3.52 -5.96 -7.03
CA LEU A 82 -2.27 -6.00 -7.80
C LEU A 82 -1.10 -5.40 -7.01
N ALA A 83 -1.33 -4.31 -6.27
CA ALA A 83 -0.33 -3.71 -5.40
C ALA A 83 0.13 -4.70 -4.31
N ALA A 84 -0.79 -5.41 -3.67
CA ALA A 84 -0.48 -6.40 -2.64
C ALA A 84 0.31 -7.59 -3.23
N VAL A 85 -0.13 -8.11 -4.38
CA VAL A 85 0.57 -9.20 -5.08
C VAL A 85 2.01 -8.78 -5.42
N LEU A 86 2.19 -7.60 -6.02
CA LEU A 86 3.50 -7.08 -6.38
C LEU A 86 4.40 -6.92 -5.14
N ALA A 87 3.87 -6.33 -4.07
CA ALA A 87 4.60 -6.14 -2.82
C ALA A 87 5.05 -7.48 -2.23
N HIS A 88 4.13 -8.45 -2.07
CA HIS A 88 4.43 -9.75 -1.48
C HIS A 88 5.40 -10.55 -2.33
N VAL A 89 5.17 -10.66 -3.64
CA VAL A 89 6.01 -11.46 -4.54
C VAL A 89 7.45 -10.97 -4.52
N LEU A 90 7.66 -9.67 -4.73
CA LEU A 90 9.02 -9.12 -4.81
C LEU A 90 9.74 -9.10 -3.45
N LEU A 91 9.03 -8.82 -2.35
CA LEU A 91 9.61 -8.89 -1.01
C LEU A 91 9.98 -10.33 -0.62
N VAL A 92 9.14 -11.31 -0.96
CA VAL A 92 9.42 -12.74 -0.70
C VAL A 92 10.59 -13.22 -1.54
N ILE A 93 10.64 -12.88 -2.83
CA ILE A 93 11.77 -13.23 -3.70
C ILE A 93 13.06 -12.63 -3.13
N ASN A 94 13.06 -11.35 -2.75
CA ASN A 94 14.25 -10.71 -2.17
C ASN A 94 14.73 -11.41 -0.90
N ARG A 95 13.79 -11.78 -0.01
CA ARG A 95 14.09 -12.47 1.24
C ARG A 95 14.70 -13.85 1.02
N LYS A 96 14.33 -14.53 -0.06
CA LYS A 96 14.84 -15.87 -0.40
C LYS A 96 16.18 -15.86 -1.14
N ARG A 97 16.71 -14.69 -1.53
CA ARG A 97 18.01 -14.63 -2.23
C ARG A 97 19.16 -14.90 -1.25
N PRO A 98 20.26 -15.55 -1.71
CA PRO A 98 21.47 -15.70 -0.91
C PRO A 98 22.07 -14.36 -0.48
N GLN A 99 21.93 -13.33 -1.35
CA GLN A 99 22.34 -11.97 -1.08
C GLN A 99 21.15 -11.03 -1.36
N PRO A 100 20.30 -10.76 -0.34
CA PRO A 100 19.21 -9.80 -0.45
C PRO A 100 19.74 -8.40 -0.80
N GLY A 101 18.99 -7.66 -1.61
CA GLY A 101 19.36 -6.31 -2.05
C GLY A 101 18.25 -5.28 -1.83
N PHE A 102 18.51 -4.04 -2.25
CA PHE A 102 17.56 -2.94 -2.17
C PHE A 102 16.66 -2.81 -3.41
N LEU A 103 17.08 -3.33 -4.57
CA LEU A 103 16.37 -3.16 -5.83
C LEU A 103 14.96 -3.79 -5.82
N LEU A 104 14.84 -5.04 -5.34
CA LEU A 104 13.54 -5.71 -5.31
C LEU A 104 12.55 -5.06 -4.33
N PRO A 105 12.92 -4.74 -3.07
CA PRO A 105 12.05 -3.97 -2.18
C PRO A 105 11.69 -2.58 -2.71
N LEU A 106 12.63 -1.92 -3.41
CA LEU A 106 12.39 -0.65 -4.07
C LEU A 106 11.29 -0.76 -5.14
N ILE A 107 11.39 -1.74 -6.05
CA ILE A 107 10.36 -1.98 -7.07
C ILE A 107 9.05 -2.44 -6.42
N ALA A 108 9.12 -3.27 -5.37
CA ALA A 108 7.95 -3.76 -4.64
C ALA A 108 7.13 -2.62 -4.06
N VAL A 109 7.76 -1.78 -3.23
CA VAL A 109 7.07 -0.67 -2.56
C VAL A 109 6.76 0.46 -3.53
N GLY A 110 7.70 0.84 -4.40
CA GLY A 110 7.50 1.90 -5.38
C GLY A 110 6.38 1.56 -6.37
N GLY A 111 6.40 0.35 -6.94
CA GLY A 111 5.35 -0.11 -7.85
C GLY A 111 4.00 -0.26 -7.15
N ALA A 112 3.97 -0.80 -5.93
CA ALA A 112 2.74 -0.90 -5.15
C ALA A 112 2.17 0.49 -4.82
N LEU A 113 2.99 1.48 -4.46
CA LEU A 113 2.55 2.85 -4.24
C LEU A 113 1.94 3.47 -5.49
N LEU A 114 2.56 3.28 -6.65
CA LEU A 114 2.02 3.78 -7.92
C LEU A 114 0.65 3.17 -8.22
N LEU A 115 0.48 1.86 -7.97
CA LEU A 115 -0.81 1.17 -8.13
C LEU A 115 -1.85 1.68 -7.12
N VAL A 116 -1.48 1.88 -5.85
CA VAL A 116 -2.37 2.44 -4.83
C VAL A 116 -2.81 3.85 -5.21
N VAL A 117 -1.88 4.72 -5.60
CA VAL A 117 -2.18 6.09 -6.04
C VAL A 117 -3.05 6.10 -7.29
N GLY A 118 -2.72 5.28 -8.29
CA GLY A 118 -3.54 5.10 -9.50
C GLY A 118 -4.96 4.63 -9.17
N GLY A 119 -5.10 3.70 -8.22
CA GLY A 119 -6.39 3.23 -7.74
C GLY A 119 -7.21 4.31 -7.04
N ILE A 120 -6.56 5.24 -6.33
CA ILE A 120 -7.24 6.38 -5.71
C ILE A 120 -7.71 7.38 -6.78
N LEU A 121 -6.83 7.72 -7.72
CA LEU A 121 -7.11 8.66 -8.80
C LEU A 121 -8.23 8.14 -9.71
N ALA A 122 -8.29 6.83 -9.97
CA ALA A 122 -9.35 6.19 -10.73
C ALA A 122 -10.75 6.39 -10.13
N ILE A 123 -10.86 6.60 -8.81
CA ILE A 123 -12.15 6.91 -8.14
C ILE A 123 -12.57 8.37 -8.37
N GLY A 124 -11.73 9.20 -9.01
CA GLY A 124 -11.97 10.63 -9.19
C GLY A 124 -11.83 11.44 -7.89
N ARG A 125 -11.19 10.87 -6.87
CA ARG A 125 -10.92 11.54 -5.59
C ARG A 125 -9.46 12.00 -5.53
N GLY A 126 -9.24 13.21 -4.99
CA GLY A 126 -7.89 13.69 -4.71
C GLY A 126 -7.17 12.77 -3.73
N VAL A 127 -5.88 12.51 -3.97
CA VAL A 127 -5.02 11.65 -3.11
C VAL A 127 -4.98 12.17 -1.68
N PHE A 128 -5.04 13.49 -1.51
CA PHE A 128 -5.05 14.20 -0.23
C PHE A 128 -6.43 14.74 0.17
N ALA A 129 -7.49 14.41 -0.58
CA ALA A 129 -8.83 14.83 -0.21
C ALA A 129 -9.30 14.02 1.01
N SER A 130 -9.10 14.57 2.21
CA SER A 130 -9.90 14.21 3.38
C SER A 130 -11.32 14.69 3.13
N THR A 131 -12.32 13.83 3.35
CA THR A 131 -13.69 14.31 3.55
C THR A 131 -13.63 15.33 4.68
N SER A 132 -13.72 16.63 4.35
CA SER A 132 -13.89 17.67 5.34
C SER A 132 -15.20 17.35 6.08
N LEU A 133 -15.12 17.23 7.40
CA LEU A 133 -16.31 17.36 8.24
C LEU A 133 -16.81 18.81 8.05
N GLY A 134 -17.83 19.00 7.22
CA GLY A 134 -18.41 20.32 6.98
C GLY A 134 -19.26 20.34 5.72
N GLY A 135 -20.58 20.32 5.92
CA GLY A 135 -21.64 20.29 4.92
C GLY A 135 -22.85 19.57 5.48
#